data_AF-A0A497LTR3-F1
#
_entry.id   AF-A0A497LTR3-F1
#
_cell.length_a   1.000
_cell.length_b   1.000
_cell.length_c   1.000
_cell.angle_alpha   90.00
_cell.angle_beta   90.00
_cell.angle_gamma   90.00
#
_symmetry.space_group_name_H-M   'P 1'
#
loop_
_entity.id
_entity.type
_entity.pdbx_description
1 polymer ?
#
loop_
_entity_poly.entity_id
_entity_poly.type
_entity_poly.pdbx_seq_one_letter_code
_entity_poly.pdbx_strand_id
1 'polypeptide(L)'
;DLLPDAVKTNMAELSHLDTYVCIEEGWNSVEITAKAKVDEYTWVKLEKRVVLDDVKGDKAEAVVSIILDMLDKLKKIKKMWR
;
A
#
# COMPACT_ATOMS: atom_id res chain seq x y z
N ASP A 1 0.88 -4.32 18.01
CA ASP A 1 1.37 -4.69 16.67
C ASP A 1 0.16 -4.54 15.73
N LEU A 2 0.08 -3.42 15.00
CA LEU A 2 -1.19 -2.92 14.41
C LEU A 2 -1.46 -3.43 12.99
N LEU A 3 -0.46 -4.00 12.31
CA LEU A 3 -0.61 -4.47 10.94
C LEU A 3 -0.92 -5.97 10.92
N PRO A 4 -1.99 -6.40 10.24
CA PRO A 4 -2.30 -7.81 10.06
C PRO A 4 -1.16 -8.57 9.35
N ASP A 5 -1.04 -9.87 9.63
CA ASP A 5 -0.01 -10.74 9.04
C ASP A 5 -0.05 -10.77 7.51
N ALA A 6 -1.22 -10.57 6.91
CA ALA A 6 -1.39 -10.46 5.46
C ALA A 6 -0.65 -9.24 4.88
N VAL A 7 -0.67 -8.10 5.57
CA VAL A 7 0.04 -6.89 5.17
C VAL A 7 1.54 -7.10 5.34
N LYS A 8 1.96 -7.66 6.47
CA LYS A 8 3.37 -7.98 6.75
C LYS A 8 3.96 -8.93 5.71
N THR A 9 3.23 -9.99 5.34
CA THR A 9 3.64 -10.94 4.30
C THR A 9 3.82 -10.25 2.95
N ASN A 10 2.85 -9.43 2.52
CA ASN A 10 2.96 -8.72 1.24
C ASN A 10 4.10 -7.69 1.24
N MET A 11 4.31 -6.99 2.35
CA MET A 11 5.45 -6.08 2.50
C MET A 11 6.78 -6.83 2.49
N ALA A 12 6.88 -7.99 3.12
CA ALA A 12 8.08 -8.83 3.10
C ALA A 12 8.40 -9.35 1.70
N GLU A 13 7.41 -9.82 0.95
CA GLU A 13 7.59 -10.21 -0.47
C GLU A 13 8.05 -9.04 -1.36
N LEU A 14 7.68 -7.82 -0.98
CA LEU A 14 8.04 -6.58 -1.67
C LEU A 14 9.32 -5.92 -1.11
N SER A 15 9.85 -6.42 0.01
CA SER A 15 11.04 -5.87 0.69
C SER A 15 12.31 -6.01 -0.15
N HIS A 16 12.38 -7.06 -0.98
CA HIS A 16 13.46 -7.24 -1.97
C HIS A 16 13.39 -6.27 -3.15
N LEU A 17 12.39 -5.39 -3.21
CA LEU A 17 12.07 -4.56 -4.37
C LEU A 17 12.13 -3.05 -4.05
N ASP A 18 12.82 -2.68 -2.98
CA ASP A 18 12.86 -1.31 -2.44
C ASP A 18 11.45 -0.72 -2.29
N THR A 19 10.51 -1.51 -1.78
CA THR A 19 9.12 -1.07 -1.63
C THR A 19 8.90 -0.43 -0.26
N TYR A 20 8.23 0.72 -0.23
CA TYR A 20 7.87 1.41 1.00
C TYR A 20 6.38 1.74 1.01
N VAL A 21 5.73 1.51 2.14
CA VAL A 21 4.36 1.96 2.42
C VAL A 21 4.41 2.97 3.55
N CYS A 22 3.92 4.17 3.28
CA CYS A 22 3.68 5.21 4.29
C CYS A 22 2.19 5.27 4.58
N ILE A 23 1.84 5.38 5.86
CA ILE A 23 0.47 5.61 6.31
C ILE A 23 0.51 6.86 7.19
N GLU A 24 -0.16 7.91 6.75
CA GLU A 24 -0.31 9.15 7.51
C GLU A 24 -1.76 9.30 7.97
N GLU A 25 -1.96 9.38 9.29
CA GLU A 25 -3.28 9.56 9.89
C GLU A 25 -3.56 11.05 10.09
N GLY A 26 -4.63 11.53 9.46
CA GLY A 26 -5.24 12.83 9.72
C GLY A 26 -6.51 12.67 10.55
N TRP A 27 -7.11 13.80 10.96
CA TRP A 27 -8.28 13.84 11.85
C TRP A 27 -9.44 12.93 11.40
N ASN A 28 -9.73 12.88 10.09
CA ASN A 28 -10.79 12.01 9.54
C ASN A 28 -10.35 11.24 8.29
N SER A 29 -9.06 11.17 8.00
CA SER A 29 -8.59 10.51 6.79
C SER A 29 -7.27 9.81 7.00
N VAL A 30 -7.05 8.76 6.23
CA VAL A 30 -5.78 8.03 6.17
C VAL A 30 -5.22 8.19 4.77
N GLU A 31 -3.99 8.67 4.67
CA GLU A 31 -3.24 8.77 3.42
C GLU A 31 -2.25 7.61 3.34
N ILE A 32 -2.37 6.83 2.27
CA ILE A 32 -1.56 5.65 2.02
C ILE A 32 -0.73 5.91 0.78
N THR A 33 0.58 5.85 0.93
CA THR A 33 1.54 5.99 -0.19
C THR A 33 2.34 4.71 -0.32
N ALA A 34 2.26 4.05 -1.47
CA ALA A 34 3.08 2.88 -1.78
C ALA A 34 4.05 3.21 -2.93
N LYS A 35 5.34 2.96 -2.75
CA LYS A 35 6.38 3.17 -3.77
C LYS A 35 7.09 1.86 -4.04
N ALA A 36 7.43 1.57 -5.29
CA ALA A 36 8.30 0.45 -5.66
C ALA A 36 9.25 0.83 -6.78
N LYS A 37 10.48 0.32 -6.71
CA LYS A 37 11.47 0.43 -7.77
C LYS A 37 11.21 -0.63 -8.84
N VAL A 38 11.03 -0.21 -10.10
CA VAL A 38 10.78 -1.14 -11.22
C VAL A 38 12.04 -1.41 -12.05
N ASP A 39 12.95 -0.44 -12.15
CA ASP A 39 14.29 -0.59 -12.71
C ASP A 39 15.29 0.38 -12.01
N GLU A 40 16.54 0.46 -12.48
CA GLU A 40 17.60 1.28 -11.85
C GLU A 40 17.24 2.78 -11.76
N TYR A 41 16.46 3.30 -12.71
CA TYR A 41 16.15 4.72 -12.88
C TYR A 41 14.67 5.05 -12.63
N THR A 42 13.79 4.05 -12.59
CA THR A 42 12.34 4.24 -12.57
C THR A 42 11.73 3.76 -11.25
N TRP A 43 10.99 4.68 -10.62
CA TRP A 43 10.16 4.42 -9.44
C TRP A 43 8.69 4.62 -9.77
N VAL A 44 7.86 3.70 -9.30
CA VAL A 44 6.41 3.81 -9.40
C VAL A 44 5.86 4.19 -8.03
N LYS A 45 4.99 5.19 -8.02
CA LYS A 45 4.30 5.68 -6.81
C LYS A 45 2.79 5.52 -6.99
N LEU A 46 2.15 4.90 -6.02
CA LEU A 46 0.70 4.85 -5.86
C LEU A 46 0.32 5.59 -4.59
N GLU A 47 -0.72 6.43 -4.68
CA GLU A 47 -1.24 7.21 -3.54
C GLU A 47 -2.74 7.00 -3.43
N LYS A 48 -3.22 6.87 -2.20
CA LYS A 48 -4.65 6.74 -1.92
C LYS A 48 -4.99 7.43 -0.61
N ARG A 49 -5.91 8.37 -0.68
CA ARG A 49 -6.56 8.97 0.49
C ARG A 49 -7.87 8.25 0.78
N VAL A 50 -8.10 7.95 2.05
CA VAL A 50 -9.30 7.28 2.57
C VAL A 50 -9.94 8.22 3.59
N VAL A 51 -11.15 8.71 3.32
CA VAL A 51 -11.92 9.48 4.30
C VAL A 51 -12.64 8.47 5.19
N LEU A 52 -12.30 8.43 6.47
CA LEU A 52 -12.76 7.43 7.42
C LEU A 52 -14.27 7.50 7.69
N ASP A 53 -14.88 8.66 7.49
CA ASP A 53 -16.33 8.85 7.67
C ASP A 53 -17.14 8.27 6.49
N ASP A 54 -16.52 8.12 5.32
CA ASP A 54 -17.14 7.50 4.14
C ASP A 54 -17.06 5.97 4.18
N VAL A 55 -16.24 5.41 5.09
CA VAL A 55 -16.08 3.97 5.24
C VAL A 55 -17.24 3.39 6.02
N LYS A 56 -18.04 2.56 5.35
CA LYS A 56 -19.06 1.74 5.99
C LYS A 56 -18.43 0.46 6.54
N GLY A 57 -18.67 0.15 7.82
CA GLY A 57 -18.13 -1.04 8.47
C GLY A 57 -16.81 -0.79 9.20
N ASP A 58 -15.96 -1.81 9.26
CA ASP A 58 -14.67 -1.71 9.95
C ASP A 58 -13.67 -0.87 9.15
N LYS A 59 -13.29 0.26 9.75
CA LYS A 59 -12.34 1.23 9.18
C LYS A 59 -10.94 0.63 8.99
N ALA A 60 -10.49 -0.19 9.94
CA ALA A 60 -9.18 -0.83 9.87
C ALA A 60 -9.14 -1.87 8.74
N GLU A 61 -10.20 -2.66 8.58
CA GLU A 61 -10.31 -3.63 7.49
C GLU A 61 -10.30 -2.94 6.12
N ALA A 62 -11.00 -1.82 5.97
CA ALA A 62 -11.01 -1.05 4.74
C ALA A 62 -9.62 -0.50 4.37
N VAL A 63 -8.90 0.07 5.35
CA VAL A 63 -7.52 0.57 5.16
C VAL A 63 -6.59 -0.57 4.76
N VAL A 64 -6.67 -1.72 5.45
CA VAL A 64 -5.87 -2.91 5.15
C VAL A 64 -6.13 -3.42 3.73
N SER A 65 -7.39 -3.50 3.33
CA SER A 65 -7.79 -3.94 1.98
C SER A 65 -7.19 -3.03 0.90
N ILE A 66 -7.20 -1.72 1.12
CA ILE A 66 -6.62 -0.74 0.20
C ILE A 66 -5.10 -0.90 0.11
N ILE A 67 -4.42 -1.11 1.24
CA ILE A 67 -2.97 -1.37 1.25
C ILE A 67 -2.67 -2.61 0.41
N LEU A 68 -3.39 -3.71 0.61
CA LEU A 68 -3.19 -4.95 -0.14
C LEU A 68 -3.43 -4.77 -1.65
N ASP A 69 -4.49 -4.06 -2.05
CA ASP A 69 -4.77 -3.74 -3.46
C ASP A 69 -3.64 -2.90 -4.09
N MET A 70 -3.13 -1.90 -3.36
CA MET A 70 -1.99 -1.10 -3.83
C MET A 70 -0.73 -1.96 -4.01
N LEU A 71 -0.46 -2.89 -3.10
CA LEU A 71 0.68 -3.80 -3.20
C LEU A 71 0.54 -4.76 -4.39
N ASP A 72 -0.66 -5.30 -4.65
CA ASP A 72 -0.91 -6.14 -5.82
C ASP A 72 -0.75 -5.36 -7.14
N LYS A 73 -1.21 -4.10 -7.19
CA LYS A 73 -0.99 -3.20 -8.33
C LYS A 73 0.50 -2.96 -8.60
N LEU A 74 1.30 -2.70 -7.57
CA LEU A 74 2.75 -2.55 -7.73
C LEU A 74 3.39 -3.85 -8.26
N LYS A 75 2.98 -5.02 -7.76
CA LYS A 75 3.45 -6.32 -8.26
C LYS A 75 3.12 -6.51 -9.75
N LYS A 76 1.89 -6.17 -10.17
CA LYS A 76 1.45 -6.26 -11.57
C LYS A 76 2.24 -5.32 -12.48
N ILE A 77 2.41 -4.06 -12.07
CA ILE A 77 3.19 -3.08 -12.82
C ILE A 77 4.62 -3.62 -13.01
N LYS A 78 5.26 -4.12 -11.95
CA LYS A 78 6.61 -4.67 -12.06
C LYS A 78 6.70 -5.88 -13.00
N LYS A 79 5.68 -6.75 -13.03
CA LYS A 79 5.62 -7.86 -13.98
C LYS A 79 5.53 -7.41 -15.44
N MET A 80 4.89 -6.28 -15.73
CA MET A 80 4.76 -5.75 -17.10
C MET A 80 6.05 -5.11 -17.63
N TRP A 81 7.00 -4.77 -16.74
CA TRP A 81 8.28 -4.13 -17.09
C TRP A 81 9.44 -5.14 -17.22
N ARG A 82 9.19 -6.42 -16.93
CA ARG A 82 10.11 -7.53 -17.19
C ARG A 82 9.86 -8.12 -18.57
#